data_AF-A0A832CT36-F1
#
_entry.id   AF-A0A832CT36-F1
#
_cell.length_a   1.000
_cell.length_b   1.000
_cell.length_c   1.000
_cell.angle_alpha   90.00
_cell.angle_beta   90.00
_cell.angle_gamma   90.00
#
_symmetry.space_group_name_H-M   'P 1'
#
loop_
_entity.id
_entity.type
_entity.pdbx_description
1 polymer ?
#
loop_
_entity_poly.entity_id
_entity_poly.type
_entity_poly.pdbx_seq_one_letter_code
_entity_poly.pdbx_strand_id
1 'polypeptide(L)'
;MFQKFFLYCQDRFLIIFLSLIKTYKKYYGGYIECAVSFCEPDKNPLTVVEKIEIEINKKESGQLAPLKSWDKILRFKGEKRTFAEYPFEEKIHIWAKSYKNLAKKIKSLIS
;
A
#
# COMPACT_ATOMS: atom_id res chain seq x y z
N MET A 1 -13.50 14.28 14.10
CA MET A 1 -13.13 13.46 15.28
C MET A 1 -12.61 12.08 14.86
N PHE A 2 -13.29 11.37 13.95
CA PHE A 2 -12.91 10.04 13.46
C PHE A 2 -11.50 9.92 12.83
N GLN A 3 -11.11 10.86 11.97
CA GLN A 3 -9.80 10.83 11.29
C GLN A 3 -8.60 10.85 12.27
N LYS A 4 -8.71 11.59 13.38
CA LYS A 4 -7.64 11.66 14.40
C LYS A 4 -7.49 10.34 15.17
N PHE A 5 -8.61 9.70 15.49
CA PHE A 5 -8.62 8.40 16.16
C PHE A 5 -8.04 7.30 15.26
N PHE A 6 -8.41 7.29 13.97
CA PHE A 6 -7.87 6.35 12.99
C PHE A 6 -6.34 6.48 12.86
N LEU A 7 -5.83 7.71 12.73
CA LEU A 7 -4.38 7.97 12.69
C LEU A 7 -3.67 7.50 13.98
N TYR A 8 -4.27 7.74 15.16
CA TYR A 8 -3.74 7.24 16.42
C TYR A 8 -3.61 5.71 16.46
N CYS A 9 -4.64 5.00 16.00
CA CYS A 9 -4.60 3.54 15.91
C CYS A 9 -3.52 3.05 14.94
N GLN A 10 -3.35 3.72 13.79
CA GLN A 10 -2.29 3.40 12.83
C GLN A 10 -0.90 3.55 13.42
N ASP A 11 -0.63 4.66 14.12
CA ASP A 11 0.68 4.92 14.75
C ASP A 11 0.99 3.88 15.85
N ARG A 12 -0.01 3.55 16.70
CA ARG A 12 0.17 2.54 17.75
C ARG A 12 0.45 1.16 17.16
N PHE A 13 -0.29 0.79 16.12
CA PHE A 13 -0.08 -0.48 15.44
C PHE A 13 1.31 -0.53 14.78
N LEU A 14 1.75 0.55 14.13
CA LEU A 14 3.09 0.63 13.53
C LEU A 14 4.20 0.36 14.54
N ILE A 15 4.11 0.96 15.74
CA ILE A 15 5.09 0.75 16.82
C ILE A 15 5.15 -0.73 17.21
N ILE A 16 3.99 -1.36 17.42
CA ILE A 16 3.89 -2.78 17.77
C ILE A 16 4.45 -3.64 16.63
N PHE A 17 4.08 -3.34 15.39
CA PHE A 17 4.53 -4.05 14.21
C PHE A 17 6.06 -3.99 14.03
N LEU A 18 6.65 -2.80 14.16
CA LEU A 18 8.10 -2.62 14.12
C LEU A 18 8.81 -3.36 15.26
N SER A 19 8.20 -3.41 16.45
CA SER A 19 8.71 -4.20 17.58
C SER A 19 8.69 -5.70 17.25
N LEU A 20 7.60 -6.21 16.70
CA LEU A 20 7.47 -7.61 16.31
C LEU A 20 8.50 -7.99 15.23
N ILE A 21 8.64 -7.19 14.18
CA ILE A 21 9.58 -7.49 13.09
C ILE A 21 11.03 -7.48 13.56
N LYS A 22 11.41 -6.62 14.50
CA LYS A 22 12.78 -6.65 15.08
C LYS A 22 13.10 -7.99 15.73
N THR A 23 12.09 -8.69 16.25
CA THR A 23 12.22 -10.05 16.79
C THR A 23 12.44 -11.08 15.68
N TYR A 24 11.78 -10.91 14.53
CA TYR A 24 11.95 -11.76 13.34
C TYR A 24 13.18 -11.32 12.52
N LYS A 25 14.39 -11.62 13.03
CA LYS A 25 15.68 -11.19 12.43
C LYS A 25 15.94 -11.62 10.97
N LYS A 26 15.11 -12.50 10.40
CA LYS A 26 15.42 -13.21 9.14
C LYS A 26 14.73 -12.66 7.89
N TYR A 27 13.66 -11.87 8.01
CA TYR A 27 12.91 -11.42 6.82
C TYR A 27 12.22 -10.08 7.03
N TYR A 28 12.58 -9.10 6.19
CA TYR A 28 11.95 -7.78 6.10
C TYR A 28 11.23 -7.58 4.77
N GLY A 29 11.06 -8.64 3.98
CA GLY A 29 10.33 -8.61 2.72
C GLY A 29 8.85 -8.90 2.91
N GLY A 30 8.04 -8.54 1.93
CA GLY A 30 6.62 -8.85 1.90
C GLY A 30 5.96 -8.36 0.63
N TYR A 31 4.63 -8.30 0.66
CA TYR A 31 3.87 -7.62 -0.37
C TYR A 31 2.70 -6.86 0.27
N ILE A 32 2.28 -5.79 -0.40
CA ILE A 32 1.00 -5.12 -0.16
C ILE A 32 0.02 -5.61 -1.21
N GLU A 33 -1.23 -5.86 -0.82
CA GLU A 33 -2.32 -6.11 -1.75
C GLU A 33 -3.11 -4.81 -1.97
N CYS A 34 -3.23 -4.41 -3.23
CA CYS A 34 -4.14 -3.35 -3.65
C CYS A 34 -5.32 -4.00 -4.37
N ALA A 35 -6.47 -4.04 -3.71
CA ALA A 35 -7.71 -4.55 -4.27
C ALA A 35 -8.59 -3.39 -4.75
N VAL A 36 -9.09 -3.49 -5.98
CA VAL A 36 -10.12 -2.60 -6.51
C VAL A 36 -11.26 -3.45 -7.03
N SER A 37 -12.48 -3.09 -6.62
CA SER A 37 -13.69 -3.81 -6.97
C SER A 37 -14.70 -2.88 -7.63
N PHE A 38 -15.39 -3.40 -8.64
CA PHE A 38 -16.56 -2.78 -9.23
C PHE A 38 -17.76 -3.70 -9.01
N CYS A 39 -18.89 -3.14 -8.59
CA CYS A 39 -20.09 -3.90 -8.30
C CYS A 39 -21.29 -3.20 -8.95
N GLU A 40 -22.03 -3.93 -9.77
CA GLU A 40 -23.36 -3.50 -10.22
C GLU A 40 -24.40 -4.02 -9.23
N PRO A 41 -25.57 -3.35 -9.10
CA PRO A 41 -26.68 -3.89 -8.32
C PRO A 41 -26.98 -5.34 -8.73
N ASP A 42 -27.22 -6.20 -7.73
CA ASP A 42 -27.61 -7.60 -7.90
C ASP A 42 -26.60 -8.51 -8.62
N LYS A 43 -25.36 -8.06 -8.83
CA LYS A 43 -24.28 -8.86 -9.41
C LYS A 43 -23.15 -9.11 -8.41
N ASN A 44 -22.38 -10.16 -8.65
CA ASN A 44 -21.15 -10.40 -7.91
C ASN A 44 -20.12 -9.30 -8.22
N PRO A 45 -19.34 -8.84 -7.23
CA PRO A 45 -18.32 -7.82 -7.44
C PRO A 45 -17.20 -8.36 -8.31
N LEU A 46 -16.81 -7.57 -9.30
CA LEU A 46 -15.63 -7.82 -10.11
C LEU A 46 -14.42 -7.20 -9.42
N THR A 47 -13.55 -8.06 -8.91
CA THR A 47 -12.37 -7.66 -8.13
C THR A 47 -11.08 -7.90 -8.92
N VAL A 48 -10.16 -6.95 -8.79
CA VAL A 48 -8.76 -7.06 -9.21
C VAL A 48 -7.90 -6.84 -7.98
N VAL A 49 -6.98 -7.77 -7.73
CA VAL A 49 -5.99 -7.67 -6.66
C VAL A 49 -4.61 -7.63 -7.29
N GLU A 50 -3.88 -6.55 -7.04
CA GLU A 50 -2.48 -6.42 -7.42
C GLU A 50 -1.60 -6.63 -6.20
N LYS A 51 -0.57 -7.47 -6.34
CA LYS A 51 0.48 -7.65 -5.32
C LYS A 51 1.65 -6.76 -5.67
N ILE A 52 2.06 -5.93 -4.71
CA ILE A 52 3.19 -5.03 -4.83
C ILE A 52 4.25 -5.52 -3.85
N GLU A 53 5.38 -6.01 -4.38
CA GLU A 53 6.48 -6.47 -3.53
C GLU A 53 7.12 -5.30 -2.79
N ILE A 54 7.33 -5.47 -1.49
CA ILE A 54 7.87 -4.46 -0.60
C ILE A 54 8.98 -5.01 0.29
N GLU A 55 9.75 -4.08 0.83
CA GLU A 55 10.64 -4.31 1.95
C GLU A 55 10.36 -3.29 3.06
N ILE A 56 10.73 -3.66 4.27
CA ILE A 56 10.55 -2.84 5.47
C ILE A 56 11.90 -2.26 5.88
N ASN A 57 11.99 -0.94 5.80
CA ASN A 57 13.10 -0.17 6.33
C ASN A 57 13.08 -0.20 7.86
N LYS A 58 14.26 -0.37 8.47
CA LYS A 58 14.40 -0.49 9.93
C LYS A 58 14.24 0.84 10.66
N LYS A 59 14.34 1.95 9.93
CA LYS A 59 14.20 3.31 10.42
C LYS A 59 13.26 4.06 9.50
N GLU A 60 12.51 4.99 10.07
CA GLU A 60 11.70 5.91 9.28
C GLU A 60 12.59 6.82 8.43
N SER A 61 12.23 7.02 7.16
CA SER A 61 12.81 8.04 6.28
C SER A 61 11.73 8.76 5.48
N GLY A 62 12.08 9.92 4.90
CA GLY A 62 11.17 10.73 4.08
C GLY A 62 10.33 11.77 4.84
N GLN A 63 10.02 12.87 4.14
CA GLN A 63 9.24 14.00 4.64
C GLN A 63 8.13 14.45 3.67
N LEU A 64 8.07 13.90 2.46
CA LEU A 64 7.14 14.35 1.41
C LEU A 64 5.71 13.81 1.61
N ALA A 65 5.53 12.76 2.40
CA ALA A 65 4.20 12.21 2.66
C ALA A 65 3.44 13.04 3.73
N PRO A 66 2.23 13.53 3.43
CA PRO A 66 1.39 14.22 4.42
C PRO A 66 0.86 13.30 5.53
N LEU A 67 1.09 11.98 5.43
CA LEU A 67 0.59 10.96 6.35
C LEU A 67 1.75 10.20 6.99
N LYS A 68 1.80 10.24 8.32
CA LYS A 68 2.75 9.49 9.15
C LYS A 68 2.21 8.07 9.30
N SER A 69 3.00 7.09 8.85
CA SER A 69 3.20 5.79 9.52
C SER A 69 3.92 4.83 8.56
N TRP A 70 3.20 4.29 7.58
CA TRP A 70 3.69 3.21 6.73
C TRP A 70 4.61 3.66 5.60
N ASP A 71 4.30 4.77 4.93
CA ASP A 71 5.07 5.26 3.78
C ASP A 71 6.53 5.55 4.13
N LYS A 72 6.84 5.80 5.41
CA LYS A 72 8.19 6.08 5.91
C LYS A 72 9.03 4.84 6.19
N ILE A 73 8.42 3.67 6.23
CA ILE A 73 9.11 2.41 6.50
C ILE A 73 8.98 1.43 5.33
N LEU A 74 8.01 1.60 4.45
CA LEU A 74 7.82 0.72 3.31
C LEU A 74 8.59 1.27 2.10
N ARG A 75 9.28 0.37 1.40
CA ARG A 75 9.95 0.63 0.13
C ARG A 75 9.60 -0.48 -0.86
N PHE A 76 9.69 -0.20 -2.15
CA PHE A 76 9.60 -1.27 -3.15
C PHE A 76 10.79 -2.21 -2.99
N LYS A 77 10.61 -3.48 -3.34
CA LYS A 77 11.69 -4.47 -3.26
C LYS A 77 12.92 -4.03 -4.06
N GLY A 78 14.10 -4.10 -3.46
CA GLY A 78 15.36 -3.65 -4.07
C GLY A 78 15.58 -2.13 -4.09
N GLU A 79 14.59 -1.31 -3.75
CA GLU A 79 14.74 0.15 -3.69
C GLU A 79 15.37 0.60 -2.37
N LYS A 80 16.02 1.78 -2.39
CA LYS A 80 16.56 2.41 -1.17
C LYS A 80 15.59 3.41 -0.56
N ARG A 81 14.81 4.08 -1.40
CA ARG A 81 13.83 5.11 -1.01
C ARG A 81 12.57 4.47 -0.47
N THR A 82 12.04 5.02 0.61
CA THR A 82 10.71 4.69 1.12
C THR A 82 9.64 5.44 0.34
N PHE A 83 8.37 5.02 0.45
CA PHE A 83 7.26 5.67 -0.26
C PHE A 83 7.07 7.15 0.10
N ALA A 84 7.56 7.57 1.28
CA ALA A 84 7.57 8.94 1.75
C ALA A 84 8.69 9.81 1.12
N GLU A 85 9.57 9.20 0.32
CA GLU A 85 10.65 9.87 -0.40
C GLU A 85 10.36 9.98 -1.90
N TYR A 86 9.30 9.33 -2.40
CA TYR A 86 8.83 9.49 -3.78
C TYR A 86 7.81 10.63 -3.86
N PRO A 87 7.96 11.55 -4.85
CA PRO A 87 6.86 12.37 -5.31
C PRO A 87 5.64 11.52 -5.68
N PHE A 88 4.44 12.08 -5.53
CA PHE A 88 3.20 11.34 -5.78
C PHE A 88 3.12 10.86 -7.24
N GLU A 89 3.58 11.69 -8.16
CA GLU A 89 3.60 11.46 -9.60
C GLU A 89 4.49 10.27 -9.97
N GLU A 90 5.59 10.05 -9.24
CA GLU A 90 6.47 8.90 -9.45
C GLU A 90 5.79 7.59 -9.02
N LYS A 91 4.92 7.59 -8.01
CA LYS A 91 4.29 6.35 -7.49
C LYS A 91 2.90 6.07 -8.07
N ILE A 92 2.25 7.04 -8.71
CA ILE A 92 0.85 6.90 -9.16
C ILE A 92 0.66 5.71 -10.12
N HIS A 93 1.63 5.45 -10.99
CA HIS A 93 1.54 4.39 -11.99
C HIS A 93 1.48 2.99 -11.37
N ILE A 94 2.10 2.80 -10.19
CA ILE A 94 2.10 1.53 -9.45
C ILE A 94 0.70 1.24 -8.92
N TRP A 95 0.05 2.28 -8.36
CA TRP A 95 -1.31 2.19 -7.85
C TRP A 95 -2.36 2.14 -8.98
N ALA A 96 -2.11 2.82 -10.10
CA ALA A 96 -3.01 2.87 -11.24
C ALA A 96 -3.14 1.52 -11.98
N LYS A 97 -2.21 0.58 -11.76
CA LYS A 97 -2.22 -0.74 -12.42
C LYS A 97 -3.50 -1.54 -12.12
N SER A 98 -3.95 -1.53 -10.86
CA SER A 98 -5.17 -2.24 -10.46
C SER A 98 -6.41 -1.65 -11.15
N TYR A 99 -6.52 -0.32 -11.23
CA TYR A 99 -7.58 0.37 -11.96
C TYR A 99 -7.54 0.08 -13.47
N LYS A 100 -6.36 0.08 -14.09
CA LYS A 100 -6.21 -0.25 -15.52
C LYS A 100 -6.66 -1.67 -15.81
N ASN A 101 -6.32 -2.61 -14.95
CA ASN A 101 -6.72 -4.01 -15.09
C ASN A 101 -8.22 -4.20 -14.83
N LEU A 102 -8.79 -3.47 -13.87
CA LEU A 102 -10.23 -3.43 -13.65
C LEU A 102 -10.99 -2.91 -14.87
N ALA A 103 -10.54 -1.79 -15.43
CA ALA A 103 -11.14 -1.19 -16.63
C ALA A 103 -11.08 -2.14 -17.84
N LYS A 104 -9.99 -2.90 -18.00
CA LYS A 104 -9.89 -3.94 -19.05
C LYS A 104 -10.91 -5.05 -18.86
N LYS A 105 -11.08 -5.55 -17.63
CA LYS A 105 -12.08 -6.58 -17.31
C LYS A 105 -13.51 -6.08 -17.53
N ILE A 106 -13.80 -4.84 -17.16
CA ILE A 106 -15.10 -4.22 -17.42
C ILE A 106 -15.34 -4.12 -18.93
N LYS A 107 -14.35 -3.63 -19.68
CA LYS A 107 -14.45 -3.49 -21.15
C LYS A 107 -14.77 -4.84 -21.83
N SER A 108 -14.11 -5.93 -21.41
CA SER A 108 -14.35 -7.26 -21.97
C SER A 108 -15.73 -7.86 -21.68
N LEU A 109 -16.50 -7.28 -20.75
CA LEU A 109 -17.88 -7.70 -20.48
C LEU A 109 -18.90 -6.96 -21.34
N ILE A 110 -18.51 -5.84 -21.96
CA ILE A 110 -19.40 -4.96 -22.75
C ILE A 110 -19.18 -5.14 -24.25
N SER A 111 -17.98 -5.57 -24.65
CA SER A 111 -17.62 -5.93 -26.03
C SER A 111 -18.02 -7.35 -26.39
#